data_AF-A0A1F7S0D9-F1
#
_entry.id   AF-A0A1F7S0D9-F1
#
_cell.length_a   1.000
_cell.length_b   1.000
_cell.length_c   1.000
_cell.angle_alpha   90.00
_cell.angle_beta   90.00
_cell.angle_gamma   90.00
#
_symmetry.space_group_name_H-M   'P 1'
#
loop_
_entity.id
_entity.type
_entity.pdbx_description
1 polymer ?
#
loop_
_entity_poly.entity_id
_entity_poly.type
_entity_poly.pdbx_seq_one_letter_code
_entity_poly.pdbx_strand_id
1 'polypeptide(L)' 'MRDPIIEEVRKHRMTHTRKFRGNLSAICADLRRIQIDSGYKVIRLAPRKLKSSKRSNQRSKVSG' A
#
# COMPACT_ATOMS: atom_id res chain seq x y z
N MET A 1 -13.22 13.14 14.56
CA MET A 1 -13.39 13.56 13.15
C MET A 1 -13.72 12.33 12.32
N ARG A 2 -14.90 12.27 11.69
CA ARG A 2 -15.20 11.24 10.66
C ARG A 2 -14.83 11.85 9.31
N ASP A 3 -13.82 11.28 8.68
CA ASP A 3 -13.44 11.66 7.33
C ASP A 3 -14.36 10.94 6.34
N PRO A 4 -15.08 11.66 5.46
CA PRO A 4 -16.00 11.07 4.50
C PRO A 4 -15.32 10.06 3.56
N ILE A 5 -14.05 10.28 3.19
CA ILE A 5 -13.28 9.38 2.33
C ILE A 5 -13.01 8.05 3.06
N ILE A 6 -12.67 8.12 4.34
CA ILE A 6 -12.39 6.92 5.15
C ILE A 6 -13.65 6.07 5.29
N GLU A 7 -14.80 6.69 5.52
CA GLU A 7 -16.08 5.97 5.66
C GLU A 7 -16.51 5.30 4.35
N GLU A 8 -16.30 5.96 3.21
CA GLU A 8 -16.54 5.37 1.90
C GLU A 8 -15.63 4.16 1.66
N VAL A 9 -14.33 4.28 1.92
CA VAL A 9 -13.39 3.17 1.78
C VAL A 9 -13.78 2.01 2.71
N ARG A 10 -14.18 2.29 3.95
CA ARG A 10 -14.66 1.28 4.90
C ARG A 10 -15.90 0.56 4.39
N LYS A 11 -16.89 1.30 3.86
CA LYS A 11 -18.11 0.73 3.28
C LYS A 11 -17.77 -0.25 2.15
N HIS A 12 -16.92 0.15 1.22
CA HIS A 12 -16.52 -0.71 0.10
C HIS A 12 -15.77 -1.97 0.56
N ARG A 13 -14.82 -1.82 1.49
CA ARG A 13 -14.09 -2.96 2.08
C ARG A 13 -15.05 -3.92 2.78
N MET A 14 -15.98 -3.40 3.58
CA MET A 14 -16.95 -4.23 4.31
C MET A 14 -17.91 -4.97 3.39
N THR A 15 -18.40 -4.35 2.33
CA THR A 15 -19.23 -5.01 1.32
C THR A 15 -18.50 -6.17 0.66
N HIS A 16 -17.23 -5.95 0.27
CA HIS A 16 -16.41 -7.00 -0.33
C HIS A 16 -16.14 -8.14 0.66
N THR A 17 -15.74 -7.84 1.89
CA THR A 17 -15.52 -8.86 2.93
C THR A 17 -16.78 -9.68 3.22
N ARG A 18 -17.95 -9.04 3.25
CA ARG A 18 -19.24 -9.73 3.46
C ARG A 18 -19.58 -10.70 2.32
N LYS A 19 -19.26 -10.35 1.06
CA LYS A 19 -19.44 -11.25 -0.10
C LYS A 19 -18.72 -12.59 0.10
N PHE A 20 -17.57 -12.57 0.75
CA PHE A 20 -16.77 -13.75 1.06
C PHE A 20 -16.96 -14.28 2.48
N ARG A 21 -17.95 -13.76 3.23
CA ARG A 21 -18.21 -14.11 4.64
C ARG A 21 -16.98 -13.96 5.54
N GLY A 22 -16.09 -13.02 5.24
CA GLY A 22 -14.84 -12.84 5.97
C GLY A 22 -13.77 -13.92 5.73
N ASN A 23 -13.98 -14.84 4.78
CA ASN A 23 -12.98 -15.85 4.45
C ASN A 23 -11.83 -15.23 3.66
N LEU A 24 -10.70 -15.01 4.35
CA LEU A 24 -9.51 -14.39 3.78
C LEU A 24 -8.96 -15.17 2.58
N SER A 25 -8.98 -16.50 2.64
CA SER A 25 -8.50 -17.36 1.55
C SER A 25 -9.31 -17.15 0.27
N ALA A 26 -10.64 -17.06 0.41
CA ALA A 26 -11.55 -16.82 -0.72
C ALA A 26 -11.36 -15.42 -1.33
N ILE A 27 -11.16 -14.40 -0.50
CA ILE A 27 -10.85 -13.03 -0.97
C ILE A 27 -9.54 -13.03 -1.77
N CYS A 28 -8.49 -13.64 -1.23
CA CYS A 28 -7.20 -13.72 -1.92
C CYS A 28 -7.29 -14.49 -3.24
N ALA A 29 -8.12 -15.53 -3.30
CA ALA A 29 -8.35 -16.27 -4.55
C ALA A 29 -9.04 -15.42 -5.61
N ASP A 30 -10.07 -14.64 -5.25
CA ASP A 30 -10.76 -13.76 -6.20
C ASP A 30 -9.83 -12.64 -6.70
N LEU A 31 -9.03 -12.03 -5.81
CA LEU A 31 -8.05 -11.02 -6.21
C LEU A 31 -7.00 -11.59 -7.18
N ARG A 32 -6.52 -12.82 -6.95
CA ARG A 32 -5.61 -13.50 -7.88
C ARG A 32 -6.28 -13.78 -9.23
N ARG A 33 -7.57 -14.17 -9.23
CA ARG A 33 -8.32 -14.39 -10.45
C ARG A 33 -8.47 -13.10 -11.26
N ILE A 34 -8.86 -12.00 -10.62
CA ILE A 34 -8.94 -10.67 -11.25
C ILE A 34 -7.58 -10.27 -11.84
N GLN A 35 -6.50 -10.53 -11.10
CA GLN A 35 -5.14 -10.25 -11.57
C GLN A 35 -4.79 -11.06 -12.83
N ILE A 36 -5.14 -12.34 -12.90
CA ILE A 36 -4.93 -13.19 -14.08
C ILE A 36 -5.79 -12.70 -15.26
N ASP A 37 -7.07 -12.46 -15.02
CA ASP A 37 -8.05 -12.04 -16.03
C ASP A 37 -7.73 -10.66 -16.62
N SER A 38 -7.03 -9.80 -15.87
CA SER A 38 -6.64 -8.46 -16.32
C SER A 38 -5.63 -8.44 -17.47
N GLY A 39 -4.93 -9.55 -17.73
CA GLY A 39 -3.89 -9.64 -18.75
C GLY A 39 -2.63 -8.80 -18.46
N TYR A 40 -2.56 -8.12 -17.31
CA TYR A 40 -1.37 -7.34 -16.95
C TYR A 40 -0.21 -8.22 -16.51
N LYS A 41 0.98 -7.90 -17.02
CA LYS A 41 2.21 -8.55 -16.58
C LYS A 41 2.59 -8.08 -15.17
N VAL A 42 2.60 -9.00 -14.23
CA VAL A 42 3.11 -8.77 -12.88
C VAL A 42 4.63 -8.65 -12.95
N ILE A 43 5.17 -7.47 -12.66
CA ILE A 43 6.63 -7.24 -12.62
C ILE A 43 7.11 -7.02 -11.19
N ARG A 44 8.24 -7.64 -10.85
CA ARG A 44 8.96 -7.35 -9.60
C ARG A 44 9.98 -6.26 -9.88
N LEU A 45 9.71 -5.04 -9.41
CA LEU A 45 10.66 -3.95 -9.50
C LEU A 45 11.78 -4.15 -8.47
N ALA A 46 13.02 -3.93 -8.90
CA ALA A 46 14.16 -3.92 -7.99
C ALA A 46 14.05 -2.72 -7.04
N PRO A 47 14.54 -2.83 -5.78
CA PRO A 47 14.55 -1.71 -4.84
C PRO A 47 15.29 -0.50 -5.44
N ARG A 48 14.67 0.68 -5.40
CA ARG A 48 15.31 1.92 -5.86
C ARG A 48 16.41 2.30 -4.87
N LYS A 49 17.66 2.37 -5.33
CA LYS A 49 18.78 2.88 -4.53
C LYS A 49 18.51 4.34 -4.18
N LEU A 50 18.43 4.64 -2.88
CA LEU A 50 18.37 6.02 -2.41
C LEU A 50 19.70 6.69 -2.75
N LYS A 51 19.67 7.79 -3.50
CA LYS A 51 20.86 8.63 -3.68
C LYS A 51 21.20 9.19 -2.29
N SER A 52 22.43 8.98 -1.84
CA SER A 52 22.90 9.57 -0.58
C SER A 52 22.69 11.08 -0.65
N SER A 53 21.78 11.58 0.16
CA SER A 53 21.70 13.01 0.45
C SER A 53 23.08 13.43 0.96
N LYS A 54 23.74 14.37 0.27
CA LYS A 54 24.92 15.01 0.83
C LYS A 54 24.48 15.60 2.16
N ARG A 55 24.91 14.99 3.28
CA ARG A 55 24.74 15.57 4.62
C ARG A 55 25.27 17.00 4.54
N SER A 56 24.39 17.99 4.55
CA SER A 56 24.79 19.37 4.80
C SER A 56 25.38 19.38 6.21
N ASN A 57 26.68 19.63 6.28
CA ASN A 57 27.45 19.66 7.52
C ASN A 57 27.09 20.94 8.29
N GLN A 58 25.91 20.95 8.92
CA GLN A 58 25.44 22.01 9.81
C GLN A 58 25.58 21.51 11.25
N ARG A 59 26.82 21.44 11.73
CA ARG A 59 27.11 21.45 13.17
C ARG A 59 28.17 22.52 13.41
N SER A 60 27.72 23.76 13.31
CA SER A 60 28.42 24.95 13.78
C SER A 60 28.68 24.83 15.29
N LYS A 61 29.97 24.91 15.64
CA LYS A 61 30.56 25.45 16.88
C LYS A 61 29.65 25.56 18.11
N VAL A 62 29.95 24.77 19.14
CA VAL A 62 29.97 25.28 20.52
C VAL A 62 31.39 25.02 21.03
N SER A 63 32.12 26.12 21.19
CA SER A 63 33.49 26.24 21.67
C SER A 63 33.53 26.36 23.19
N GLY A 64 34.56 25.76 23.81
CA GLY A 64 35.25 26.26 25.01
C GLY A 64 34.49 26.20 26.31
#